data_AF-A0A933HNR2-F1
#
_entry.id   AF-A0A933HNR2-F1
#
_cell.length_a   1.000
_cell.length_b   1.000
_cell.length_c   1.000
_cell.angle_alpha   90.00
_cell.angle_beta   90.00
_cell.angle_gamma   90.00
#
_symmetry.space_group_name_H-M   'P 1'
#
loop_
_entity.id
_entity.type
_entity.pdbx_description
1 polymer ?
#
loop_
_entity_poly.entity_id
_entity_poly.type
_entity_poly.pdbx_seq_one_letter_code
_entity_poly.pdbx_strand_id
1 'polypeptide(L)' 'ITLEDLTVTGSHAVIQGTGLLNKTTRVHFTVTLQDNGEPGKNTDTFAISFSSGYNNDGTLTEGNIQVKQGEPDE' A
#
# COMPACT_ATOMS: atom_id res chain seq x y z
N ILE A 1 3.56 -2.17 -14.98
CA ILE A 1 3.77 -2.23 -13.52
C ILE A 1 4.01 -3.70 -13.22
N THR A 2 4.96 -4.01 -12.36
CA THR A 2 5.24 -5.37 -11.88
C THR A 2 5.08 -5.36 -10.36
N LEU A 3 4.29 -6.29 -9.83
CA LEU A 3 4.22 -6.56 -8.38
C LEU A 3 5.30 -7.59 -8.05
N GLU A 4 6.09 -7.30 -7.03
CA GLU A 4 7.27 -8.11 -6.68
C GLU A 4 7.06 -8.79 -5.33
N ASP A 5 6.48 -8.08 -4.37
CA ASP A 5 6.21 -8.63 -3.04
C ASP A 5 4.91 -8.07 -2.45
N LEU A 6 4.24 -8.91 -1.67
CA LEU A 6 3.13 -8.54 -0.80
C LEU A 6 3.38 -9.20 0.56
N THR A 7 3.67 -8.39 1.56
CA THR A 7 3.80 -8.83 2.94
C THR A 7 2.58 -8.37 3.73
N VAL A 8 1.87 -9.30 4.38
CA VAL A 8 0.73 -9.01 5.25
C VAL A 8 1.03 -9.50 6.67
N THR A 9 0.87 -8.62 7.66
CA THR A 9 1.04 -8.95 9.08
C THR A 9 -0.07 -8.32 9.90
N GLY A 10 -1.03 -9.14 10.36
CA GLY A 10 -2.22 -8.63 11.04
C GLY A 10 -2.99 -7.66 10.14
N SER A 11 -3.20 -6.44 10.62
CA SER A 11 -3.87 -5.36 9.87
C SER A 11 -2.92 -4.47 9.06
N HIS A 12 -1.65 -4.86 8.94
CA HIS A 12 -0.63 -4.16 8.16
C HIS A 12 -0.34 -4.88 6.84
N ALA A 13 -0.22 -4.13 5.75
CA ALA A 13 0.23 -4.66 4.46
C ALA A 13 1.28 -3.77 3.79
N VAL A 14 2.30 -4.41 3.20
CA VAL A 14 3.34 -3.75 2.40
C VAL A 14 3.33 -4.38 1.02
N ILE A 15 3.19 -3.54 -0.01
CA ILE A 15 3.25 -3.93 -1.42
C ILE A 15 4.50 -3.29 -2.02
N GLN A 16 5.31 -4.09 -2.70
CA GLN A 16 6.51 -3.63 -3.39
C GLN A 16 6.46 -4.02 -4.86
N GLY A 17 7.04 -3.17 -5.71
CA GLY A 17 7.11 -3.45 -7.13
C GLY A 17 7.83 -2.38 -7.94
N THR A 18 7.77 -2.53 -9.25
CA THR A 18 8.33 -1.56 -10.21
C THR A 18 7.27 -0.95 -11.11
N GLY A 19 7.39 0.36 -11.34
CA GLY A 19 6.47 1.16 -12.15
C GLY A 19 7.20 2.13 -13.08
N LEU A 20 6.44 2.80 -13.96
CA LEU A 20 6.95 3.88 -14.79
C LEU A 20 6.37 5.21 -14.32
N LEU A 21 7.22 6.10 -13.82
CA LEU A 21 6.89 7.49 -13.56
C LEU A 21 6.88 8.25 -14.89
N ASN A 22 5.77 8.97 -15.16
CA ASN A 22 5.58 9.75 -16.39
C ASN A 22 5.85 8.96 -17.70
N LYS A 23 5.60 7.64 -17.68
CA LYS A 23 5.81 6.70 -18.81
C LYS A 23 7.26 6.49 -19.24
N THR A 24 8.23 7.12 -18.59
CA THR A 24 9.63 7.13 -19.04
C THR A 24 10.61 6.59 -17.99
N THR A 25 10.44 6.95 -16.73
CA THR A 25 11.40 6.60 -15.67
C THR A 25 10.93 5.38 -14.90
N ARG A 26 11.71 4.30 -14.92
CA ARG A 26 11.45 3.13 -14.07
C ARG A 26 11.79 3.48 -12.61
N VAL A 27 10.87 3.22 -11.70
CA VAL A 27 11.05 3.40 -10.25
C VAL A 27 10.61 2.14 -9.51
N HIS A 28 11.26 1.84 -8.40
CA HIS A 28 10.68 0.94 -7.41
C HIS A 28 9.69 1.74 -6.57
N PHE A 29 8.54 1.15 -6.27
CA PHE A 29 7.57 1.71 -5.35
C PHE A 29 7.39 0.79 -4.15
N THR A 30 7.18 1.38 -2.98
CA THR A 30 6.67 0.71 -1.79
C THR A 30 5.37 1.39 -1.40
N VAL A 31 4.32 0.61 -1.20
CA VAL A 31 3.03 1.07 -0.66
C VAL A 31 2.83 0.38 0.68
N THR A 32 2.56 1.17 1.70
CA THR A 32 2.28 0.69 3.06
C THR A 32 0.85 1.04 3.43
N LEU A 33 0.13 0.06 3.95
CA LEU A 33 -1.27 0.14 4.32
C LEU A 33 -1.43 -0.29 5.77
N GLN A 34 -2.26 0.45 6.51
CA GLN A 34 -2.62 0.10 7.87
C GLN A 34 -4.13 0.25 8.03
N ASP A 35 -4.78 -0.87 8.32
CA ASP A 35 -6.17 -0.97 8.75
C ASP A 35 -6.21 -0.80 10.28
N ASN A 36 -6.87 0.27 10.73
CA ASN A 36 -6.90 0.73 12.12
C ASN A 36 -8.32 0.71 12.71
N GLY A 37 -9.35 0.38 11.93
CA GLY A 37 -10.69 0.15 12.45
C GLY A 37 -11.80 0.28 11.43
N GLU A 38 -13.01 -0.07 11.87
CA GLU A 38 -14.23 -0.03 11.08
C GLU A 38 -15.24 0.98 11.67
N PRO A 39 -15.61 2.07 10.95
CA PRO A 39 -15.13 2.46 9.63
C PRO A 39 -13.73 3.07 9.67
N GLY A 40 -12.96 2.89 8.59
CA GLY A 40 -11.59 3.33 8.43
C GLY A 40 -11.36 4.83 8.24
N LYS A 41 -12.45 5.60 8.14
CA LYS A 41 -12.40 7.06 7.99
C LYS A 41 -11.74 7.71 9.19
N ASN A 42 -10.74 8.54 8.93
CA ASN A 42 -9.91 9.25 9.90
C ASN A 42 -9.06 8.32 10.80
N THR A 43 -8.91 7.04 10.48
CA THR A 43 -8.12 6.08 11.27
C THR A 43 -7.12 5.31 10.41
N ASP A 44 -7.54 4.81 9.26
CA ASP A 44 -6.68 4.02 8.37
C ASP A 44 -5.61 4.88 7.73
N THR A 45 -4.44 4.31 7.47
CA THR A 45 -3.33 5.06 6.88
C THR A 45 -2.81 4.41 5.60
N PHE A 46 -2.39 5.27 4.69
CA PHE A 46 -1.78 4.93 3.42
C PHE A 46 -0.46 5.70 3.30
N ALA A 47 0.59 5.02 2.86
CA ALA A 47 1.85 5.65 2.48
C ALA A 47 2.39 5.08 1.18
N ILE A 48 3.05 5.91 0.39
CA ILE A 48 3.73 5.52 -0.85
C ILE A 48 5.10 6.20 -0.93
N SER A 49 6.12 5.43 -1.31
CA SER A 49 7.46 5.93 -1.58
C SER A 49 7.97 5.39 -2.92
N PHE A 50 8.78 6.18 -3.61
CA PHE A 50 9.49 5.79 -4.82
C PHE A 50 11.00 5.83 -4.61
N SER A 51 11.73 4.96 -5.30
CA SER A 51 13.21 4.99 -5.33
C SER A 51 13.78 6.29 -5.89
N SER A 52 12.97 7.13 -6.55
CA SER A 52 13.33 8.47 -7.00
C SER A 52 13.32 9.54 -5.89
N GLY A 53 12.94 9.17 -4.66
CA GLY A 53 12.88 10.08 -3.50
C GLY A 53 11.52 10.74 -3.25
N TYR A 54 10.49 10.43 -4.07
CA TYR A 54 9.12 10.87 -3.80
C TYR A 54 8.55 10.07 -2.62
N ASN A 55 7.90 10.76 -1.69
CA ASN A 55 7.18 10.16 -0.57
C ASN A 55 5.88 10.92 -0.34
N ASN A 56 4.80 10.22 -0.02
CA ASN A 56 3.54 10.81 0.40
C ASN A 56 2.78 9.84 1.31
N ASP A 57 2.14 10.35 2.34
CA ASP A 57 1.45 9.57 3.34
C ASP A 57 0.31 10.36 3.97
N GLY A 58 -0.62 9.64 4.59
CA GLY A 58 -1.69 10.27 5.36
C GLY A 58 -2.74 9.30 5.86
N THR A 59 -3.63 9.85 6.68
CA THR A 59 -4.84 9.17 7.15
C THR A 59 -5.95 9.32 6.10
N LEU A 60 -6.72 8.26 5.88
CA LEU A 60 -7.87 8.31 4.99
C LEU A 60 -8.90 9.33 5.48
N THR A 61 -9.24 10.31 4.65
CA THR A 61 -10.29 11.28 4.95
C THR A 61 -11.69 10.71 4.71
N GLU A 62 -11.79 9.66 3.89
CA GLU A 62 -12.99 8.87 3.57
C GLU A 62 -12.57 7.45 3.12
N GLY A 63 -13.51 6.50 3.16
CA GLY A 63 -13.27 5.12 2.77
C GLY A 63 -12.83 4.20 3.91
N ASN A 64 -12.26 3.05 3.54
CA ASN A 64 -11.83 1.97 4.43
C ASN A 64 -10.71 1.17 3.76
N ILE A 65 -9.71 0.77 4.52
CA ILE A 65 -8.74 -0.27 4.16
C ILE A 65 -9.23 -1.55 4.81
N GLN A 66 -9.16 -2.68 4.11
CA GLN A 66 -9.38 -3.98 4.71
C GLN A 66 -8.21 -4.88 4.38
N VAL A 67 -7.41 -5.19 5.39
CA VAL A 67 -6.30 -6.14 5.22
C VAL A 67 -6.80 -7.52 5.63
N LYS A 68 -6.86 -8.43 4.65
CA LYS A 68 -7.30 -9.82 4.85
C LYS A 68 -6.20 -10.75 4.40
N GLN A 69 -5.87 -11.74 5.22
CA GLN A 69 -5.20 -12.93 4.69
C GLN A 69 -6.18 -13.60 3.73
N GLY A 70 -5.72 -13.91 2.50
CA GLY A 70 -6.51 -14.75 1.61
C GLY A 70 -6.77 -16.09 2.31
N GLU A 71 -7.98 -16.63 2.16
CA GLU A 71 -8.18 -18.05 2.44
C GLU A 71 -7.20 -18.83 1.55
N PRO A 72 -6.44 -19.80 2.08
CA PRO A 72 -5.62 -20.64 1.23
C PRO A 72 -6.55 -21.34 0.23
N ASP A 73 -6.21 -21.29 -1.06
CA ASP A 73 -6.93 -22.03 -2.10
C ASP A 73 -6.98 -23.51 -1.68
N GLU A 74 -8.18 -24.06 -1.44
CA GLU A 74 -8.42 -25.50 -1.18
C GLU A 74 -8.14 -26.37 -2.42
#